data_AF-A0A1J9Q5X7-F1
#
_entry.id   AF-A0A1J9Q5X7-F1
#
_cell.length_a   1.000
_cell.length_b   1.000
_cell.length_c   1.000
_cell.angle_alpha   90.00
_cell.angle_beta   90.00
_cell.angle_gamma   90.00
#
_symmetry.space_group_name_H-M   'P 1'
#
loop_
_entity.id
_entity.type
_entity.pdbx_description
1 polymer ?
#
loop_
_entity_poly.entity_id
_entity_poly.type
_entity_poly.pdbx_seq_one_letter_code
_entity_poly.pdbx_strand_id
1 'polypeptide(L)'
;MSSSSGAAGGQQPPRPQSSANAPTYFETQRGELVREIALSLEQVLQNINRLNRNLESVITVGNEFSSVEALWSQFETVMGAGNNNSENENENEHGDEGEHDHNQDSSSEHEHEHEYGDGGRGRG
;
A
#
# COMPACT_ATOMS: atom_id res chain seq x y z
N MET A 1 -65.76 29.09 59.02
CA MET A 1 -64.34 28.79 59.33
C MET A 1 -64.25 27.27 59.25
N SER A 2 -63.59 26.61 58.30
CA SER A 2 -62.35 26.95 57.60
C SER A 2 -62.33 26.27 56.23
N SER A 3 -61.82 26.98 55.23
CA SER A 3 -61.54 26.46 53.89
C SER A 3 -60.12 25.89 53.88
N SER A 4 -59.96 24.64 53.44
CA SER A 4 -58.65 24.02 53.21
C SER A 4 -58.10 24.48 51.86
N SER A 5 -56.89 25.04 51.92
CA SER A 5 -56.11 25.53 50.78
C SER A 5 -55.56 24.33 50.00
N GLY A 6 -56.08 24.10 48.79
CA GLY A 6 -55.54 23.13 47.83
C GLY A 6 -54.56 23.81 46.89
N ALA A 7 -53.30 23.37 46.95
CA ALA A 7 -52.16 23.94 46.26
C ALA A 7 -52.36 24.09 44.74
N ALA A 8 -52.00 25.26 44.23
CA ALA A 8 -51.87 25.55 42.81
C ALA A 8 -50.76 24.68 42.20
N GLY A 9 -51.16 23.64 41.46
CA GLY A 9 -50.27 22.89 40.56
C GLY A 9 -49.91 23.76 39.36
N GLY A 10 -48.78 24.47 39.46
CA GLY A 10 -48.16 25.16 38.33
C GLY A 10 -47.68 24.15 37.29
N GLN A 11 -48.22 24.26 36.08
CA GLN A 11 -47.80 23.52 34.90
C GLN A 11 -46.33 23.83 34.58
N GLN A 12 -45.46 22.82 34.62
CA GLN A 12 -44.17 22.91 33.93
C GLN A 12 -44.40 22.59 32.44
N PRO A 13 -44.10 23.51 31.51
CA PRO A 13 -44.12 23.20 30.09
C PRO A 13 -43.03 22.17 29.76
N PRO A 14 -43.25 21.27 28.78
CA PRO A 14 -42.26 20.30 28.37
C PRO A 14 -41.01 21.04 27.87
N ARG A 15 -39.85 20.73 28.46
CA ARG A 15 -38.57 21.19 27.93
C ARG A 15 -38.40 20.61 26.52
N PRO A 16 -38.06 21.42 25.50
CA PRO A 16 -37.76 20.90 24.17
C PRO A 16 -36.45 20.10 24.23
N GLN A 17 -36.57 18.79 24.46
CA GLN A 17 -35.49 17.82 24.29
C GLN A 17 -35.56 17.27 22.86
N SER A 18 -34.92 17.92 21.88
CA SER A 18 -34.65 17.27 20.57
C SER A 18 -33.85 18.06 19.53
N SER A 19 -33.39 19.30 19.76
CA SER A 19 -32.58 20.00 18.73
C SER A 19 -31.06 19.83 18.85
N ALA A 20 -30.56 19.20 19.92
CA ALA A 20 -29.12 19.08 20.17
C ALA A 20 -28.40 18.03 19.28
N ASN A 21 -29.13 17.25 18.47
CA ASN A 21 -28.58 16.15 17.66
C ASN A 21 -28.64 16.39 16.14
N ALA A 22 -29.18 17.52 15.69
CA ALA A 22 -29.15 17.85 14.27
C ALA A 22 -27.77 18.45 13.92
N PRO A 23 -27.08 17.94 12.88
CA PRO A 23 -25.84 18.52 12.43
C PRO A 23 -26.06 19.98 12.07
N THR A 24 -25.16 20.83 12.56
CA THR A 24 -25.16 22.25 12.19
C THR A 24 -24.83 22.39 10.70
N TYR A 25 -25.16 23.54 10.10
CA TYR A 25 -24.82 23.81 8.70
C TYR A 25 -23.36 23.49 8.35
N PHE A 26 -22.43 23.86 9.23
CA PHE A 26 -21.00 23.57 9.05
C PHE A 26 -20.66 22.08 9.18
N GLU A 27 -21.35 21.34 10.03
CA GLU A 27 -21.14 19.90 10.18
C GLU A 27 -21.60 19.13 8.94
N THR A 28 -22.74 19.55 8.35
CA THR A 28 -23.23 19.01 7.08
C THR A 28 -22.27 19.31 5.93
N GLN A 29 -21.83 20.57 5.80
CA GLN A 29 -20.89 20.97 4.74
C GLN A 29 -19.52 20.27 4.89
N ARG A 30 -19.05 20.10 6.13
CA ARG A 30 -17.86 19.29 6.43
C ARG A 30 -18.05 17.85 5.99
N GLY A 31 -19.21 17.25 6.26
CA GLY A 31 -19.54 15.90 5.82
C GLY A 31 -19.52 15.75 4.30
N GLU A 32 -20.05 16.74 3.57
CA GLU A 32 -20.02 16.78 2.10
C GLU A 32 -18.60 16.88 1.56
N LEU A 33 -17.78 17.79 2.09
CA LEU A 33 -16.38 17.95 1.68
C LEU A 33 -15.55 16.70 1.99
N VAL A 34 -15.75 16.08 3.15
CA VAL A 34 -15.06 14.83 3.52
C VAL A 34 -15.45 13.69 2.57
N ARG A 35 -16.73 13.62 2.18
CA ARG A 35 -17.21 12.66 1.18
C ARG A 35 -16.55 12.90 -0.18
N GLU A 36 -16.48 14.16 -0.63
CA GLU A 36 -15.83 14.51 -1.89
C GLU A 36 -14.34 14.16 -1.88
N ILE A 37 -13.64 14.45 -0.78
CA ILE A 37 -12.24 14.05 -0.58
C ILE A 37 -12.11 12.54 -0.70
N ALA A 38 -12.97 11.76 -0.02
CA ALA A 38 -12.93 10.30 -0.08
C ALA A 38 -13.11 9.77 -1.51
N LEU A 39 -14.07 10.33 -2.27
CA LEU A 39 -14.27 9.97 -3.69
C LEU A 39 -13.06 10.34 -4.55
N SER A 40 -12.45 11.50 -4.32
CA SER A 40 -11.24 11.91 -5.05
C SER A 40 -10.06 10.99 -4.78
N LEU A 41 -9.91 10.52 -3.53
CA LEU A 41 -8.85 9.58 -3.15
C LEU A 41 -9.07 8.21 -3.77
N GLU A 42 -10.31 7.73 -3.83
CA GLU A 42 -10.65 6.50 -4.55
C GLU A 42 -10.29 6.59 -6.04
N GLN A 43 -10.59 7.73 -6.67
CA GLN A 43 -10.18 7.98 -8.05
C GLN A 43 -8.66 7.97 -8.22
N VAL A 44 -7.90 8.58 -7.29
CA VAL A 44 -6.44 8.55 -7.30
C VAL A 44 -5.91 7.12 -7.19
N LEU A 45 -6.47 6.29 -6.30
CA LEU A 45 -6.09 4.88 -6.17
C LEU A 45 -6.35 4.10 -7.46
N GLN A 46 -7.51 4.31 -8.10
CA GLN A 46 -7.81 3.71 -9.41
C GLN A 46 -6.82 4.17 -10.48
N ASN A 47 -6.45 5.46 -10.49
CA ASN A 47 -5.46 6.01 -11.42
C ASN A 47 -4.07 5.39 -11.22
N ILE A 48 -3.62 5.21 -9.98
CA ILE A 48 -2.33 4.57 -9.66
C ILE A 48 -2.33 3.11 -10.12
N ASN A 49 -3.39 2.36 -9.84
CA ASN A 49 -3.50 0.97 -10.29
C ASN A 49 -3.47 0.86 -11.82
N ARG A 50 -4.12 1.79 -12.53
CA ARG A 50 -4.07 1.85 -13.98
C ARG A 50 -2.67 2.19 -14.49
N LEU A 51 -2.00 3.17 -13.87
CA LEU A 51 -0.63 3.53 -14.20
C LEU A 51 0.31 2.35 -14.04
N ASN A 52 0.20 1.59 -12.95
CA ASN A 52 1.03 0.41 -12.72
C ASN A 52 0.89 -0.60 -13.86
N ARG A 53 -0.34 -0.98 -14.23
CA ARG A 53 -0.60 -1.88 -15.37
C ARG A 53 -0.05 -1.33 -16.69
N ASN A 54 -0.10 -0.02 -16.89
CA ASN A 54 0.48 0.61 -18.07
C ASN A 54 2.02 0.48 -18.07
N LEU A 55 2.68 0.62 -16.92
CA LEU A 55 4.13 0.42 -16.80
C LEU A 55 4.51 -1.05 -17.05
N GLU A 56 3.78 -2.00 -16.49
CA GLU A 56 3.97 -3.43 -16.75
C GLU A 56 3.84 -3.75 -18.25
N SER A 57 2.83 -3.16 -18.91
CA SER A 57 2.64 -3.27 -20.36
C SER A 57 3.82 -2.68 -21.14
N VAL A 58 4.31 -1.50 -20.76
CA VAL A 58 5.48 -0.87 -21.39
C VAL A 58 6.74 -1.70 -21.20
N ILE A 59 6.98 -2.26 -20.01
CA ILE A 59 8.11 -3.16 -19.73
C ILE A 59 8.02 -4.40 -20.61
N THR A 60 6.83 -5.00 -20.70
CA THR A 60 6.59 -6.19 -21.53
C THR A 60 6.93 -5.88 -22.99
N VAL A 61 6.42 -4.77 -23.55
CA VAL A 61 6.76 -4.33 -24.91
C VAL A 61 8.24 -4.01 -25.06
N GLY A 62 8.88 -3.46 -24.01
CA GLY A 62 10.32 -3.22 -23.97
C GLY A 62 11.14 -4.49 -24.16
N ASN A 63 10.74 -5.58 -23.51
CA ASN A 63 11.40 -6.88 -23.63
C ASN A 63 11.31 -7.45 -25.06
N GLU A 64 10.24 -7.18 -25.80
CA GLU A 64 10.09 -7.62 -27.20
C GLU A 64 11.17 -7.02 -28.13
N PHE A 65 11.81 -5.91 -27.74
CA PHE A 65 12.92 -5.31 -28.49
C PHE A 65 14.27 -5.98 -28.23
N SER A 66 14.40 -6.91 -27.28
CA SER A 66 15.66 -7.64 -27.04
C SER A 66 16.12 -8.42 -28.28
N SER A 67 15.17 -8.99 -29.04
CA SER A 67 15.48 -9.64 -30.32
C SER A 67 16.05 -8.66 -31.37
N VAL A 68 15.58 -7.42 -31.37
CA VAL A 68 16.06 -6.36 -32.28
C VAL A 68 17.45 -5.88 -31.85
N GLU A 69 17.70 -5.74 -30.55
CA GLU A 69 19.03 -5.46 -30.00
C GLU A 69 20.05 -6.53 -30.42
N ALA A 70 19.70 -7.82 -30.28
CA ALA A 70 20.56 -8.91 -30.71
C ALA A 70 20.86 -8.88 -32.22
N LEU A 71 19.91 -8.45 -33.05
CA LEU A 71 20.12 -8.27 -34.49
C LEU A 71 21.06 -7.10 -34.79
N TRP A 72 20.94 -5.99 -34.07
CA TRP A 72 21.87 -4.87 -34.23
C TRP A 72 23.29 -5.23 -33.76
N SER A 73 23.42 -6.00 -32.68
CA SER A 73 24.72 -6.55 -32.24
C SER A 73 25.35 -7.47 -33.28
N GLN A 74 24.56 -8.36 -33.88
CA GLN A 74 25.03 -9.20 -34.99
C GLN A 74 25.45 -8.36 -36.21
N PHE A 75 24.67 -7.33 -36.54
CA PHE A 75 25.00 -6.41 -37.62
C PHE A 75 26.31 -5.66 -37.35
N GLU A 76 26.51 -5.12 -36.14
CA GLU A 76 27.76 -4.48 -35.72
C GLU A 76 28.93 -5.45 -35.83
N THR A 77 28.75 -6.69 -35.35
CA THR A 77 29.78 -7.73 -35.44
C THR A 77 30.18 -8.01 -36.90
N VAL A 78 29.22 -8.11 -37.82
CA VAL A 78 29.48 -8.35 -39.25
C VAL A 78 30.15 -7.15 -39.91
N MET A 79 29.71 -5.93 -39.59
CA MET A 79 30.28 -4.70 -40.14
C MET A 79 31.68 -4.41 -39.57
N GLY A 80 31.94 -4.73 -38.31
CA GLY A 80 33.25 -4.63 -37.66
C GLY A 80 34.22 -5.72 -38.11
N ALA A 81 33.72 -6.95 -38.33
CA ALA A 81 34.53 -8.06 -38.86
C ALA A 81 34.98 -7.82 -40.31
N GLY A 82 34.17 -7.15 -41.13
CA GLY A 82 34.55 -6.76 -42.48
C GLY A 82 35.69 -5.73 -42.55
N ASN A 83 35.96 -5.01 -41.46
CA ASN A 83 37.03 -4.03 -41.36
C ASN A 83 38.29 -4.55 -40.63
N ASN A 84 38.18 -5.68 -39.91
CA ASN A 84 39.24 -6.25 -39.08
C ASN A 84 39.70 -7.63 -39.57
N ASN A 85 40.15 -7.74 -40.82
CA ASN A 85 41.07 -8.82 -41.21
C ASN A 85 42.49 -8.60 -40.64
N SER A 86 42.59 -8.11 -39.40
CA SER A 86 43.84 -7.89 -38.67
C SER A 86 43.55 -7.96 -37.17
N GLU A 87 43.70 -9.17 -36.64
CA GLU A 87 44.25 -9.50 -35.32
C GLU A 87 43.76 -8.70 -34.10
N ASN A 88 42.87 -9.27 -33.30
CA ASN A 88 43.23 -9.81 -31.98
C ASN A 88 42.02 -10.38 -31.25
N GLU A 89 42.15 -11.63 -30.85
CA GLU A 89 41.39 -12.24 -29.76
C GLU A 89 41.68 -11.45 -28.49
N ASN A 90 40.67 -10.89 -27.84
CA ASN A 90 40.73 -10.56 -26.42
C ASN A 90 39.35 -10.74 -25.80
N GLU A 91 39.28 -11.83 -25.06
CA GLU A 91 38.47 -12.10 -23.87
C GLU A 91 37.59 -10.93 -23.38
N ASN A 92 36.28 -11.15 -23.43
CA ASN A 92 35.38 -10.71 -22.39
C ASN A 92 34.29 -11.78 -22.23
N GLU A 93 34.64 -12.82 -21.48
CA GLU A 93 33.65 -13.61 -20.76
C GLU A 93 32.91 -12.68 -19.80
N HIS A 94 31.63 -12.43 -20.08
CA HIS A 94 30.69 -12.08 -19.02
C HIS A 94 29.52 -13.05 -19.13
N GLY A 95 29.65 -14.16 -18.40
CA GLY A 95 28.49 -14.93 -17.98
C GLY A 95 27.66 -14.08 -17.03
N ASP A 96 26.35 -14.05 -17.28
CA ASP A 96 25.35 -13.77 -16.27
C ASP A 96 24.21 -14.76 -16.48
N GLU A 97 24.35 -15.88 -15.79
CA GLU A 97 23.31 -16.87 -15.58
C GLU A 97 22.34 -16.30 -14.53
N GLY A 98 21.19 -15.80 -15.00
CA GLY A 98 20.13 -15.24 -14.17
C GLY A 98 18.85 -16.08 -14.19
N GLU A 99 18.96 -17.40 -14.05
CA GLU A 99 17.80 -18.28 -13.79
C GLU A 99 17.74 -18.54 -12.27
N HIS A 100 16.78 -17.91 -11.58
CA HIS A 100 16.44 -18.26 -10.20
C HIS A 100 14.93 -18.14 -9.99
N ASP A 101 14.20 -19.17 -10.42
CA ASP A 101 12.94 -19.56 -9.80
C ASP A 101 13.28 -20.37 -8.54
N HIS A 102 13.07 -19.80 -7.35
CA HIS A 102 12.97 -20.57 -6.10
C HIS A 102 11.82 -20.01 -5.26
N ASN A 103 10.65 -20.58 -5.50
CA ASN A 103 9.54 -20.65 -4.57
C ASN A 103 9.96 -21.48 -3.34
N GLN A 104 10.11 -20.84 -2.17
CA GLN A 104 10.13 -21.55 -0.89
C GLN A 104 9.47 -20.71 0.20
N ASP A 105 8.18 -20.99 0.37
CA ASP A 105 7.44 -20.88 1.61
C ASP A 105 8.23 -21.53 2.77
N SER A 106 8.47 -20.76 3.83
CA SER A 106 8.90 -21.29 5.12
C SER A 106 8.31 -20.43 6.22
N SER A 107 7.06 -20.73 6.52
CA SER A 107 6.48 -20.56 7.84
C SER A 107 7.28 -21.37 8.86
N SER A 108 8.01 -20.69 9.75
CA SER A 108 8.54 -21.30 10.99
C SER A 108 8.61 -20.26 12.09
N GLU A 109 7.46 -19.95 12.67
CA GLU A 109 7.37 -19.38 14.02
C GLU A 109 7.86 -20.45 15.01
N HIS A 110 9.03 -20.23 15.60
CA HIS A 110 9.53 -21.04 16.70
C HIS A 110 9.23 -20.32 18.01
N GLU A 111 8.10 -20.68 18.61
CA GLU A 111 7.78 -20.40 20.00
C GLU A 111 8.74 -21.19 20.90
N HIS A 112 9.43 -20.50 21.80
CA HIS A 112 10.11 -21.15 22.93
C HIS A 112 9.58 -20.55 24.24
N GLU A 113 8.63 -21.27 24.84
CA GLU A 113 8.14 -21.07 26.19
C GLU A 113 8.65 -22.19 27.12
N HIS A 114 8.90 -21.80 28.39
CA HIS A 114 9.15 -22.59 29.60
C HIS A 114 10.55 -23.23 29.77
N GLU A 115 11.21 -23.17 30.94
CA GLU A 115 10.68 -23.57 32.25
C GLU A 115 11.48 -23.00 33.45
N TYR A 116 10.83 -23.04 34.62
CA TYR A 116 11.12 -22.46 35.93
C TYR A 116 12.41 -22.95 36.62
N GLY A 117 12.95 -22.09 37.50
CA GLY A 117 13.99 -22.43 38.47
C GLY A 117 14.04 -21.43 39.63
N ASP A 118 13.11 -21.60 40.57
CA ASP A 118 13.14 -21.02 41.92
C ASP A 118 14.41 -21.47 42.67
N GLY A 119 14.99 -20.54 43.42
CA GLY A 119 16.23 -20.75 44.17
C GLY A 119 16.57 -19.57 45.06
N GLY A 120 15.65 -19.19 45.95
CA GLY A 120 15.89 -18.14 46.94
C GLY A 120 16.96 -18.46 47.99
N ARG A 121 17.46 -17.37 48.59
CA ARG A 121 18.11 -17.19 49.92
C ARG A 121 19.63 -17.39 50.04
N GLY A 122 20.32 -16.31 50.42
CA GLY A 122 21.64 -16.39 51.05
C GLY A 122 22.24 -15.02 51.40
N ARG A 123 22.21 -14.67 52.69
CA ARG A 123 22.86 -13.50 53.32
C ARG A 123 24.38 -13.42 53.04
N GLY A 124 24.89 -12.19 53.03
CA GLY A 124 26.29 -11.82 53.30
C GLY A 124 26.39 -10.33 53.55
#